data_AF-X1T6Y7-F1
#
_entry.id   AF-X1T6Y7-F1
#
_cell.length_a   1.000
_cell.length_b   1.000
_cell.length_c   1.000
_cell.angle_alpha   90.00
_cell.angle_beta   90.00
_cell.angle_gamma   90.00
#
_symmetry.space_group_name_H-M   'P 1'
#
loop_
_entity.id
_entity.type
_entity.pdbx_description
1 polymer ?
#
loop_
_entity_poly.entity_id
_entity_poly.type
_entity_poly.pdbx_seq_one_letter_code
_entity_poly.pdbx_strand_id
1 'polypeptide(L)' 'MTRINNIKLKTLEQTKNFYLWELKRKESLTESEQSKYLLALKSIKRIINEKEKPGKKEEE' A
#
# COMPACT_ATOMS: atom_id res chain seq x y z
N MET A 1 -16.84 -2.67 15.18
CA MET A 1 -15.50 -2.90 14.58
C MET A 1 -15.26 -2.14 13.27
N THR A 2 -16.30 -1.76 12.53
CA THR A 2 -16.22 -1.14 11.19
C THR A 2 -15.50 0.22 11.14
N ARG A 3 -15.67 1.07 12.17
CA ARG A 3 -14.95 2.36 12.27
C ARG A 3 -13.43 2.22 12.37
N ILE A 4 -12.94 1.24 13.13
CA ILE A 4 -11.50 1.01 13.32
C ILE A 4 -10.86 0.52 12.02
N ASN A 5 -11.56 -0.32 11.25
CA ASN A 5 -11.08 -0.75 9.94
C ASN A 5 -11.00 0.41 8.94
N ASN A 6 -11.99 1.33 8.95
CA ASN A 6 -11.96 2.52 8.10
C ASN A 6 -10.82 3.49 8.45
N ILE A 7 -10.54 3.71 9.75
CA ILE A 7 -9.41 4.56 10.17
C ILE A 7 -8.09 3.92 9.73
N LYS A 8 -7.91 2.60 9.94
CA LYS A 8 -6.71 1.87 9.52
C LYS A 8 -6.52 1.85 8.00
N LEU A 9 -7.60 1.74 7.23
CA LEU A 9 -7.57 1.81 5.76
C LEU A 9 -7.10 3.19 5.28
N LYS A 10 -7.66 4.28 5.83
CA LYS A 10 -7.22 5.64 5.51
C LYS A 10 -5.73 5.85 5.80
N THR A 11 -5.23 5.34 6.93
CA THR A 11 -3.80 5.43 7.27
C THR A 11 -2.92 4.67 6.28
N LEU A 12 -3.35 3.48 5.84
CA LEU A 12 -2.64 2.71 4.80
C LEU A 12 -2.64 3.43 3.45
N GLU A 13 -3.73 4.10 3.10
CA GLU A 13 -3.85 4.87 1.86
C GLU A 13 -2.96 6.12 1.87
N GLN A 14 -2.89 6.81 3.01
CA GLN A 14 -1.93 7.91 3.23
C GLN A 14 -0.48 7.43 3.13
N THR A 15 -0.16 6.29 3.73
CA THR A 15 1.18 5.69 3.69
C THR A 15 1.57 5.32 2.26
N LYS A 16 0.63 4.75 1.48
CA LYS A 16 0.81 4.48 0.05
C LYS A 16 1.10 5.76 -0.74
N ASN A 17 0.36 6.84 -0.48
CA ASN A 17 0.56 8.11 -1.17
C ASN A 17 1.91 8.75 -0.81
N PHE A 18 2.36 8.63 0.43
CA PHE A 18 3.69 9.07 0.86
C PHE A 18 4.80 8.36 0.08
N TYR A 19 4.75 7.04 -0.01
CA TYR A 19 5.74 6.26 -0.77
C TYR A 19 5.69 6.54 -2.27
N LEU A 20 4.51 6.77 -2.85
CA LEU A 20 4.36 7.21 -4.25
C LEU A 20 4.96 8.59 -4.50
N TRP A 21 4.81 9.50 -3.54
CA TRP A 21 5.37 10.84 -3.61
C TRP A 21 6.90 10.82 -3.53
N GLU A 22 7.46 10.07 -2.58
CA GLU A 22 8.91 9.83 -2.47
C GLU A 22 9.47 9.20 -3.76
N LEU A 23 8.79 8.21 -4.33
CA LEU A 23 9.17 7.60 -5.61
C LEU A 23 9.10 8.57 -6.80
N LYS A 24 8.19 9.56 -6.79
CA LYS A 24 8.13 10.61 -7.82
C LYS A 24 9.26 11.62 -7.67
N ARG A 25 9.72 11.85 -6.43
CA ARG A 25 10.82 12.75 -6.08
C ARG A 25 12.20 12.23 -6.47
N LYS A 26 12.29 11.38 -7.53
CA LYS A 26 13.42 10.55 -8.01
C LYS A 26 14.84 11.15 -7.98
N GLU A 27 15.02 12.43 -7.71
CA GLU A 27 16.31 13.14 -7.61
C GLU A 27 17.33 12.50 -6.67
N SER A 28 16.95 11.63 -5.73
CA SER A 28 17.92 11.04 -4.78
C SER A 28 17.78 9.54 -4.51
N LEU A 29 16.88 8.83 -5.21
CA LEU A 29 16.66 7.40 -4.96
C LEU A 29 17.41 6.54 -5.97
N THR A 30 18.32 5.71 -5.47
CA THR A 30 18.98 4.66 -6.26
C THR A 30 17.96 3.61 -6.71
N GLU A 31 18.26 2.89 -7.80
CA GLU A 31 17.38 1.82 -8.31
C GLU A 31 17.06 0.76 -7.24
N SER A 32 18.02 0.45 -6.37
CA SER A 32 17.84 -0.48 -5.25
C SER A 32 16.80 0.03 -4.24
N GLU A 33 16.83 1.31 -3.92
CA GLU A 33 15.84 1.92 -3.01
C GLU A 33 14.47 1.99 -3.68
N GLN A 34 14.41 2.35 -4.97
CA GLN A 34 13.16 2.34 -5.73
C GLN A 34 12.50 0.95 -5.72
N SER A 35 13.28 -0.13 -5.88
CA SER A 35 12.76 -1.50 -5.77
C SER A 35 12.18 -1.80 -4.38
N LYS A 36 12.83 -1.36 -3.29
CA LYS A 36 12.31 -1.52 -1.92
C LYS A 36 10.99 -0.77 -1.73
N TYR A 37 10.90 0.46 -2.22
CA TYR A 37 9.67 1.26 -2.16
C TYR A 37 8.53 0.62 -2.98
N LEU A 38 8.83 0.08 -4.16
CA LEU A 38 7.84 -0.64 -4.97
C LEU A 38 7.32 -1.91 -4.29
N LEU A 39 8.20 -2.67 -3.62
CA LEU A 39 7.81 -3.84 -2.84
C LEU A 39 6.91 -3.47 -1.66
N ALA A 40 7.24 -2.37 -0.96
CA ALA A 40 6.41 -1.84 0.12
C ALA A 40 5.02 -1.42 -0.40
N LEU A 41 4.95 -0.69 -1.52
CA LEU A 41 3.69 -0.30 -2.16
C LEU A 41 2.84 -1.51 -2.57
N LYS A 42 3.45 -2.56 -3.13
CA LYS A 42 2.75 -3.79 -3.53
C LYS A 42 2.13 -4.48 -2.31
N SER A 43 2.86 -4.53 -1.21
CA SER A 43 2.40 -5.12 0.06
C SER A 43 1.24 -4.33 0.66
N ILE A 44 1.34 -3.00 0.71
CA ILE A 44 0.24 -2.14 1.21
C ILE A 44 -1.01 -2.28 0.34
N LYS A 45 -0.85 -2.31 -0.99
CA LYS A 45 -1.97 -2.49 -1.93
C LYS A 45 -2.67 -3.84 -1.73
N ARG A 46 -1.91 -4.91 -1.47
CA ARG A 46 -2.46 -6.23 -1.15
C ARG A 46 -3.28 -6.20 0.14
N ILE A 47 -2.72 -5.62 1.21
CA ILE A 47 -3.41 -5.51 2.51
C ILE A 47 -4.71 -4.70 2.38
N ILE A 48 -4.69 -3.58 1.66
CA ILE A 48 -5.90 -2.78 1.40
C ILE A 48 -6.95 -3.63 0.66
N ASN A 49 -6.56 -4.33 -0.41
CA ASN A 49 -7.48 -5.16 -1.19
C ASN A 49 -8.05 -6.34 -0.38
N GLU A 50 -7.23 -6.99 0.47
CA GLU A 50 -7.69 -8.07 1.38
C GLU A 50 -8.64 -7.53 2.47
N LYS A 51 -8.44 -6.30 2.93
CA LYS A 51 -9.31 -5.64 3.92
C LYS A 51 -10.61 -5.12 3.32
N GLU A 52 -10.59 -4.64 2.07
CA GLU A 52 -11.78 -4.19 1.32
C GLU A 52 -12.62 -5.35 0.79
N LYS A 53 -11.99 -6.48 0.43
CA LYS A 53 -12.68 -7.71 0.01
C LYS A 53 -12.51 -8.81 1.06
N PRO A 54 -13.31 -8.84 2.14
CA PRO A 54 -13.29 -9.94 3.09
C PRO A 54 -13.87 -11.27 2.55
N GLY A 55 -14.09 -11.42 1.23
CA GLY A 55 -14.96 -12.48 0.69
C GLY A 55 -14.65 -13.02 -0.72
N LYS A 56 -13.44 -12.87 -1.25
CA LYS A 56 -13.02 -13.70 -2.40
C LYS A 56 -11.84 -14.57 -2.01
N LYS A 57 -12.16 -15.68 -1.32
CA LYS A 57 -11.39 -16.90 -1.48
C LYS A 57 -11.40 -17.25 -2.96
N GLU A 58 -10.24 -17.67 -3.44
CA GLU A 58 -10.02 -18.22 -4.76
C GLU A 58 -11.13 -19.23 -5.10
N GLU A 59 -11.87 -18.97 -6.18
CA GLU A 59 -12.41 -20.05 -7.01
C GLU A 59 -11.38 -20.24 -8.12
N GLU A 60 -10.61 -21.31 -7.92
CA GLU A 60 -10.01 -22.26 -8.86
C GLU A 60 -9.83 -21.84 -10.34
#